data_AF-A0A3A0A755-F1
#
_entry.id   AF-A0A3A0A755-F1
#
_cell.length_a   1.000
_cell.length_b   1.000
_cell.length_c   1.000
_cell.angle_alpha   90.00
_cell.angle_beta   90.00
_cell.angle_gamma   90.00
#
_symmetry.space_group_name_H-M   'P 1'
#
loop_
_entity.id
_entity.type
_entity.pdbx_description
1 polymer ?
#
loop_
_entity_poly.entity_id
_entity_poly.type
_entity_poly.pdbx_seq_one_letter_code
_entity_poly.pdbx_strand_id
1 'polypeptide(L)'
;MHCRRASAHCVRGTPACGWTKPVGTLKPDISWWEGGRCTFVGDVKYKRLYSQQVAPNADLYQLLAYAIAADVPGGLLIYARGEREETTATVRHTGKRLEVRALDLSGTPEDILAQVNGLAARVAQMRAGTPALRPPLPAR
;
A
#
# COMPACT_ATOMS: atom_id res chain seq x y z
N MET A 1 7.36 23.35 -3.09
CA MET A 1 7.30 21.88 -2.96
C MET A 1 6.35 21.35 -4.03
N HIS A 2 6.88 20.90 -5.16
CA HIS A 2 6.08 20.49 -6.32
C HIS A 2 5.92 18.96 -6.33
N CYS A 3 4.68 18.49 -6.19
CA CYS A 3 4.27 17.13 -6.55
C CYS A 3 4.40 17.00 -8.07
N ARG A 4 5.56 16.57 -8.56
CA ARG A 4 5.72 16.30 -9.99
C ARG A 4 5.05 14.97 -10.28
N ARG A 5 4.06 15.00 -11.18
CA ARG A 5 3.53 13.86 -11.90
C ARG A 5 4.70 12.97 -12.34
N ALA A 6 4.85 11.81 -11.71
CA ALA A 6 5.57 10.70 -12.31
C ALA A 6 4.63 10.09 -13.36
N SER A 7 4.49 10.78 -14.49
CA SER A 7 4.16 10.11 -15.74
C SER A 7 5.33 9.18 -16.01
N ALA A 8 5.21 7.93 -15.60
CA ALA A 8 6.13 6.89 -16.03
C ALA A 8 6.04 6.83 -17.56
N HIS A 9 6.98 7.47 -18.25
CA HIS A 9 7.25 7.19 -19.65
C HIS A 9 7.83 5.78 -19.71
N CYS A 10 6.93 4.80 -19.76
CA CYS A 10 7.24 3.51 -20.36
C CYS A 10 7.58 3.78 -21.83
N VAL A 11 8.87 3.72 -22.15
CA VAL A 11 9.33 3.61 -23.53
C VAL A 11 8.76 2.31 -24.08
N ARG A 12 7.90 2.41 -25.10
CA ARG A 12 7.36 1.25 -25.81
C ARG A 12 8.53 0.46 -26.41
N GLY A 13 8.72 -0.80 -26.01
CA GLY A 13 9.60 -1.74 -26.72
C GLY A 13 10.66 -2.49 -25.91
N THR A 14 10.83 -2.26 -24.60
CA THR A 14 11.72 -3.09 -23.78
C THR A 14 11.00 -4.33 -23.23
N PRO A 15 11.57 -5.56 -23.33
CA PRO A 15 10.93 -6.77 -22.82
C PRO A 15 10.89 -6.85 -21.27
N ALA A 16 11.41 -5.86 -20.55
CA ALA A 16 11.54 -5.86 -19.10
C ALA A 16 10.24 -5.52 -18.34
N CYS A 17 9.17 -5.13 -19.05
CA CYS A 17 7.85 -4.91 -18.47
C CYS A 17 6.83 -5.65 -19.33
N GLY A 18 6.75 -6.97 -19.13
CA GLY A 18 5.70 -7.81 -19.70
C GLY A 18 4.34 -7.49 -19.09
N TRP A 19 3.77 -6.34 -19.41
CA TRP A 19 2.36 -6.03 -19.22
C TRP A 19 1.66 -6.18 -20.57
N THR A 20 1.51 -7.43 -21.03
CA THR A 20 0.52 -7.76 -22.05
C THR A 20 -0.86 -7.59 -21.39
N LYS A 21 -1.76 -6.78 -21.97
CA LYS A 21 -3.02 -6.37 -21.29
C LYS A 21 -3.92 -7.59 -20.97
N PRO A 22 -4.25 -7.91 -19.69
CA PRO A 22 -5.65 -8.00 -19.22
C PRO A 22 -5.86 -7.92 -17.67
N VAL A 23 -7.13 -7.92 -17.21
CA VAL A 23 -7.61 -7.66 -15.82
C VAL A 23 -7.42 -6.19 -15.41
N GLY A 24 -8.44 -5.58 -14.79
CA GLY A 24 -8.39 -4.16 -14.40
C GLY A 24 -7.06 -3.82 -13.73
N THR A 25 -6.41 -2.74 -14.17
CA THR A 25 -5.08 -2.37 -13.69
C THR A 25 -5.12 -2.21 -12.18
N LEU A 26 -4.39 -3.06 -11.46
CA LEU A 26 -4.17 -2.92 -10.03
C LEU A 26 -3.41 -1.61 -9.81
N LYS A 27 -4.09 -0.60 -9.27
CA LYS A 27 -3.52 0.71 -9.02
C LYS A 27 -3.78 1.10 -7.56
N PRO A 28 -2.78 0.97 -6.67
CA PRO A 28 -2.91 1.47 -5.31
C PRO A 28 -3.02 3.01 -5.32
N ASP A 29 -3.68 3.57 -4.31
CA ASP A 29 -3.73 5.03 -4.13
C ASP A 29 -2.36 5.60 -3.78
N ILE A 30 -1.57 4.84 -3.01
CA ILE A 30 -0.23 5.20 -2.58
C ILE A 30 0.75 4.12 -3.02
N SER A 31 1.79 4.51 -3.74
CA SER A 31 2.93 3.65 -4.03
C SER A 31 4.22 4.43 -3.92
N TRP A 32 5.26 3.80 -3.37
CA TRP A 32 6.59 4.40 -3.31
C TRP A 32 7.56 3.68 -4.23
N TRP A 33 8.33 4.43 -5.01
CA TRP A 33 9.28 3.89 -5.98
C TRP A 33 10.68 4.42 -5.76
N GLU A 34 11.66 3.52 -5.78
CA GLU A 34 13.09 3.81 -5.65
C GLU A 34 13.85 3.02 -6.71
N GLY A 35 14.58 3.70 -7.61
CA GLY A 35 15.38 3.04 -8.64
C GLY A 35 14.58 2.10 -9.56
N GLY A 36 13.32 2.43 -9.84
CA GLY A 36 12.42 1.59 -10.66
C GLY A 36 11.77 0.42 -9.91
N ARG A 37 12.03 0.27 -8.61
CA ARG A 37 11.42 -0.75 -7.75
C ARG A 37 10.36 -0.12 -6.85
N CYS A 38 9.20 -0.77 -6.74
CA CYS A 38 8.20 -0.41 -5.74
C CYS A 38 8.65 -0.90 -4.35
N THR A 39 8.71 0.00 -3.36
CA THR A 39 9.13 -0.32 -1.98
C THR A 39 8.00 -0.21 -0.96
N PHE A 40 6.83 0.25 -1.39
CA PHE A 40 5.64 0.32 -0.55
C PHE A 40 4.37 0.48 -1.37
N VAL A 41 3.29 -0.11 -0.89
CA VAL A 41 1.93 0.10 -1.40
C VAL A 41 0.98 0.38 -0.25
N GLY A 42 0.01 1.24 -0.50
CA GLY A 42 -1.08 1.53 0.42
C GLY A 42 -2.32 2.03 -0.31
N ASP A 43 -3.43 2.01 0.39
CA ASP A 43 -4.73 2.35 -0.15
C ASP A 43 -5.53 3.13 0.91
N VAL A 44 -6.32 4.12 0.49
CA VAL A 44 -7.04 5.01 1.39
C VAL A 44 -8.53 4.94 1.06
N LYS A 45 -9.33 4.59 2.05
CA LYS A 45 -10.79 4.49 1.89
C LYS A 45 -11.49 5.57 2.71
N TYR A 46 -12.31 6.36 2.01
CA TYR A 46 -13.27 7.26 2.66
C TYR A 46 -14.52 6.49 3.11
N LYS A 47 -14.32 5.60 4.09
CA LYS A 47 -15.37 4.80 4.73
C LYS A 47 -15.10 4.74 6.23
N ARG A 48 -16.15 4.55 7.02
CA ARG A 48 -15.97 4.30 8.45
C ARG A 48 -15.87 2.80 8.73
N LEU A 49 -15.07 2.45 9.72
CA LEU A 49 -15.02 1.09 10.26
C LEU A 49 -16.18 0.89 11.24
N TYR A 50 -17.31 0.37 10.76
CA TYR A 50 -18.53 0.19 11.56
C TYR A 50 -18.67 -1.20 12.22
N SER A 51 -17.84 -2.20 11.86
CA SER A 51 -18.05 -3.61 12.25
C SER A 51 -16.98 -4.15 13.18
N GLN A 52 -17.29 -5.22 13.92
CA GLN A 52 -16.31 -5.97 14.72
C GLN A 52 -15.24 -6.72 13.87
N GLN A 53 -15.26 -6.61 12.55
CA GLN A 53 -14.22 -7.17 11.67
C GLN A 53 -13.09 -6.14 11.44
N VAL A 54 -11.86 -6.66 11.34
CA VAL A 54 -10.58 -5.91 11.21
C VAL A 54 -10.59 -4.90 10.04
N ALA A 55 -11.29 -5.23 8.96
CA ALA A 55 -11.70 -4.38 7.84
C ALA A 55 -12.69 -5.20 6.98
N PRO A 56 -13.48 -4.60 6.07
CA PRO A 56 -14.16 -5.37 5.04
C PRO A 56 -13.16 -6.25 4.29
N ASN A 57 -13.38 -7.56 4.26
CA ASN A 57 -12.45 -8.54 3.70
C ASN A 57 -12.00 -8.19 2.26
N ALA A 58 -12.87 -7.56 1.47
CA ALA A 58 -12.57 -7.14 0.11
C ALA A 58 -11.39 -6.13 0.01
N ASP A 59 -11.33 -5.13 0.90
CA ASP A 59 -10.29 -4.11 0.85
C ASP A 59 -8.92 -4.71 1.27
N LEU A 60 -8.90 -5.66 2.20
CA LEU A 60 -7.70 -6.40 2.58
C LEU A 60 -7.19 -7.30 1.45
N TYR A 61 -8.07 -7.98 0.73
CA TYR A 61 -7.68 -8.80 -0.41
C TYR A 61 -7.14 -7.95 -1.57
N GLN A 62 -7.70 -6.77 -1.79
CA GLN A 62 -7.19 -5.82 -2.77
C GLN A 62 -5.77 -5.34 -2.38
N LEU A 63 -5.56 -4.96 -1.11
CA LEU A 63 -4.23 -4.59 -0.62
C LEU A 63 -3.23 -5.74 -0.72
N LEU A 64 -3.65 -6.97 -0.43
CA LEU A 64 -2.81 -8.16 -0.60
C LEU A 64 -2.40 -8.35 -2.07
N ALA A 65 -3.32 -8.18 -3.01
CA ALA A 65 -3.02 -8.27 -4.43
C ALA A 65 -1.96 -7.23 -4.83
N TYR A 66 -2.05 -5.99 -4.32
CA TYR A 66 -1.01 -4.97 -4.52
C TYR A 66 0.33 -5.39 -3.95
N ALA A 67 0.36 -5.89 -2.71
CA ALA A 67 1.59 -6.30 -2.06
C ALA A 67 2.26 -7.51 -2.74
N ILE A 68 1.47 -8.40 -3.36
CA ILE A 68 1.97 -9.49 -4.20
C ILE A 68 2.53 -8.93 -5.51
N ALA A 69 1.75 -8.11 -6.24
CA ALA A 69 2.15 -7.57 -7.54
C ALA A 69 3.40 -6.69 -7.47
N ALA A 70 3.56 -5.94 -6.38
CA ALA A 70 4.72 -5.07 -6.14
C ALA A 70 5.91 -5.77 -5.48
N ASP A 71 5.79 -7.05 -5.13
CA ASP A 71 6.77 -7.84 -4.37
C ASP A 71 7.30 -7.14 -3.09
N VAL A 72 6.39 -6.58 -2.30
CA VAL A 72 6.71 -5.94 -1.00
C VAL A 72 6.29 -6.82 0.18
N PRO A 73 6.88 -6.65 1.38
CA PRO A 73 6.54 -7.44 2.57
C PRO A 73 5.12 -7.26 3.10
N GLY A 74 4.40 -6.24 2.63
CA GLY A 74 3.13 -5.84 3.21
C GLY A 74 2.58 -4.56 2.60
N GLY A 75 1.48 -4.07 3.16
CA GLY A 75 0.85 -2.84 2.74
C GLY A 75 0.03 -2.18 3.85
N LEU A 76 -0.38 -0.94 3.62
CA LEU A 76 -1.12 -0.13 4.59
C LEU A 76 -2.49 0.28 4.03
N LEU A 77 -3.55 0.02 4.79
CA LEU A 77 -4.92 0.43 4.50
C LEU A 77 -5.34 1.51 5.50
N ILE A 78 -5.75 2.67 4.99
CA ILE A 78 -6.11 3.83 5.82
C ILE A 78 -7.61 4.12 5.68
N TYR A 79 -8.32 4.21 6.80
CA TYR A 79 -9.73 4.58 6.85
C TYR A 79 -9.93 5.98 7.43
N ALA A 80 -10.78 6.78 6.78
CA ALA A 80 -11.06 8.17 7.15
C ALA A 80 -11.89 8.37 8.44
N ARG A 81 -12.28 7.30 9.14
CA ARG A 81 -12.95 7.34 10.45
C ARG A 81 -12.97 5.95 11.10
N GLY A 82 -12.54 5.84 12.35
CA GLY A 82 -12.63 4.58 13.08
C GLY A 82 -12.62 4.78 14.59
N GLU A 83 -13.59 4.20 15.27
CA GLU A 83 -13.59 4.00 16.73
C GLU A 83 -12.71 2.80 17.12
N ARG A 84 -11.79 2.39 16.23
CA ARG A 84 -11.12 1.09 16.26
C ARG A 84 -9.62 1.23 16.40
N GLU A 85 -9.05 0.30 17.14
CA GLU A 85 -7.61 0.17 17.31
C GLU A 85 -6.91 -0.25 16.01
N GLU A 86 -5.70 0.27 15.87
CA GLU A 86 -4.70 -0.15 14.90
C GLU A 86 -4.61 -1.67 14.81
N THR A 87 -4.89 -2.26 13.65
CA THR A 87 -4.84 -3.71 13.49
C THR A 87 -3.80 -4.14 12.47
N THR A 88 -3.16 -5.29 12.73
CA THR A 88 -2.19 -5.90 11.82
C THR A 88 -2.59 -7.35 11.56
N ALA A 89 -2.68 -7.74 10.30
CA ALA A 89 -2.94 -9.10 9.88
C ALA A 89 -1.76 -9.66 9.07
N THR A 90 -1.31 -10.86 9.41
CA THR A 90 -0.28 -11.58 8.65
C THR A 90 -0.93 -12.69 7.83
N VAL A 91 -0.75 -12.65 6.51
CA VAL A 91 -1.30 -13.67 5.61
C VAL A 91 -0.43 -14.92 5.67
N ARG A 92 -0.95 -15.99 6.28
CA ARG A 92 -0.19 -17.21 6.64
C ARG A 92 0.68 -17.78 5.50
N HIS A 93 0.14 -17.88 4.29
CA HIS A 93 0.85 -18.53 3.18
C HIS A 93 1.91 -17.65 2.50
N THR A 94 1.81 -16.33 2.59
CA THR A 94 2.74 -15.40 1.92
C THR A 94 3.65 -14.69 2.90
N GLY A 95 3.34 -14.73 4.20
CA GLY A 95 4.01 -13.94 5.24
C GLY A 95 3.76 -12.43 5.12
N LYS A 96 2.91 -11.98 4.19
CA LYS A 96 2.69 -10.55 3.95
C LYS A 96 1.91 -9.93 5.10
N ARG A 97 2.38 -8.77 5.57
CA ARG A 97 1.80 -8.04 6.70
C ARG A 97 0.91 -6.89 6.19
N LEU A 98 -0.38 -7.00 6.46
CA LEU A 98 -1.38 -6.00 6.10
C LEU A 98 -1.72 -5.19 7.34
N GLU A 99 -1.45 -3.89 7.30
CA GLU A 99 -1.70 -2.98 8.40
C GLU A 99 -2.92 -2.14 8.10
N VAL A 100 -3.83 -2.04 9.06
CA VAL A 100 -5.01 -1.18 9.00
C VAL A 100 -4.84 -0.07 10.03
N ARG A 101 -5.03 1.16 9.58
CA ARG A 101 -4.99 2.36 10.42
C ARG A 101 -6.23 3.21 10.18
N ALA A 102 -6.70 3.84 11.24
CA ALA A 102 -7.73 4.86 11.14
C ALA A 102 -7.07 6.24 11.20
N LEU A 103 -7.58 7.16 10.39
CA LEU A 103 -7.29 8.59 10.44
C LEU A 103 -8.59 9.25 10.90
N ASP A 104 -8.59 9.82 12.10
CA ASP A 104 -9.74 10.54 12.62
C ASP A 104 -9.79 11.95 12.05
N LEU A 105 -10.79 12.19 11.20
CA LEU A 105 -11.05 13.48 10.56
C LEU A 105 -11.99 14.39 11.36
N SER A 106 -12.38 14.01 12.59
CA SER A 106 -13.29 14.80 13.42
C SER A 106 -12.60 15.83 14.32
N GLY A 107 -11.28 15.76 14.47
CA GLY A 107 -10.46 16.70 15.24
C GLY A 107 -10.16 18.02 14.50
N THR A 108 -9.28 18.83 15.10
CA THR A 108 -8.80 20.07 14.47
C THR A 108 -7.87 19.77 13.28
N PRO A 109 -7.66 20.72 12.34
CA PRO A 109 -6.67 20.54 11.27
C PRO A 109 -5.28 20.17 11.79
N GLU A 110 -4.86 20.73 12.92
CA GLU A 110 -3.60 20.43 13.59
C GLU A 110 -3.55 18.96 14.06
N ASP A 111 -4.62 18.46 14.66
CA ASP A 111 -4.72 17.05 15.08
C ASP A 111 -4.67 16.10 13.90
N ILE A 112 -5.36 16.44 12.80
CA ILE A 112 -5.37 15.65 11.57
C ILE A 112 -3.95 15.62 10.97
N LEU A 113 -3.27 16.76 10.92
CA LEU A 113 -1.90 16.83 10.42
C LEU A 113 -0.92 16.03 11.29
N ALA A 114 -1.08 16.04 12.61
CA ALA A 114 -0.28 15.21 13.51
C ALA A 114 -0.47 13.71 13.23
N GLN A 115 -1.71 13.26 13.03
CA GLN A 115 -2.01 11.88 12.65
C GLN A 115 -1.42 11.52 11.28
N VAL A 116 -1.53 12.41 10.29
CA VAL A 116 -0.93 12.23 8.95
C VAL A 116 0.59 12.10 9.04
N ASN A 117 1.24 12.89 9.91
CA ASN A 117 2.69 12.75 10.15
C ASN A 117 3.05 11.39 10.76
N GLY A 118 2.22 10.89 11.69
CA GLY A 118 2.37 9.53 12.23
C GLY A 118 2.25 8.45 11.15
N LEU A 119 1.25 8.57 10.26
CA LEU A 119 1.08 7.68 9.11
C LEU A 119 2.29 7.77 8.16
N ALA A 120 2.80 8.97 7.86
CA ALA A 120 3.96 9.16 7.02
C ALA A 120 5.23 8.51 7.61
N ALA A 121 5.45 8.67 8.92
CA ALA A 121 6.54 8.00 9.63
C ALA A 121 6.40 6.48 9.55
N ARG A 122 5.17 5.95 9.66
CA ARG A 122 4.91 4.52 9.52
C ARG A 122 5.21 4.02 8.10
N VAL A 123 4.80 4.76 7.08
CA VAL A 123 5.13 4.46 5.67
C VAL A 123 6.65 4.41 5.48
N ALA A 124 7.39 5.37 6.04
CA ALA A 124 8.86 5.38 5.97
C ALA A 124 9.48 4.12 6.60
N GLN A 125 8.99 3.67 7.75
CA GLN A 125 9.45 2.42 8.38
C GLN A 125 9.15 1.18 7.53
N MET A 126 7.94 1.10 6.96
CA MET A 126 7.55 -0.04 6.11
C MET A 126 8.41 -0.12 4.85
N ARG A 127 8.74 1.03 4.25
CA ARG A 127 9.66 1.12 3.11
C ARG A 127 11.07 0.68 3.47
N ALA A 128 11.62 1.20 4.57
CA ALA A 128 12.96 0.84 5.04
C ALA A 128 13.08 -0.66 5.38
N GLY A 129 11.99 -1.28 5.83
CA GLY A 129 11.92 -2.72 6.07
C GLY A 129 11.74 -3.59 4.83
N THR A 130 11.66 -3.01 3.62
CA THR A 130 11.55 -3.79 2.38
C THR A 130 12.93 -4.33 1.98
N PRO A 131 13.13 -5.65 2.00
CA PRO A 131 14.42 -6.25 1.67
C PRO A 131 14.79 -5.98 0.20
N ALA A 132 16.04 -6.25 -0.15
CA ALA A 132 16.46 -6.28 -1.55
C ALA A 132 15.57 -7.23 -2.36
N LEU A 133 15.32 -6.90 -3.63
CA LEU A 133 14.53 -7.73 -4.55
C LEU A 133 15.08 -9.15 -4.53
N ARG A 134 14.20 -10.14 -4.35
CA ARG A 134 14.61 -11.52 -4.58
C ARG A 134 14.88 -11.69 -6.07
N PRO A 135 15.92 -12.45 -6.46
CA PRO A 135 16.10 -12.78 -7.87
C PRO A 135 14.83 -13.48 -8.38
N PRO A 136 14.43 -13.22 -9.64
CA PRO A 136 13.28 -13.89 -10.22
C PRO A 136 13.44 -15.40 -10.11
N LEU A 137 12.33 -16.10 -9.83
CA LEU A 137 12.32 -17.57 -9.86
C LEU A 137 12.89 -18.04 -11.20
N PRO A 138 13.73 -19.09 -11.22
CA PRO A 138 14.25 -19.63 -12.47
C PRO A 138 13.07 -20.00 -13.38
N ALA A 139 13.16 -19.61 -14.65
CA ALA A 139 12.21 -20.06 -15.65
C ALA A 139 12.20 -21.59 -15.67
N ARG A 140 11.01 -22.19 -15.61
CA ARG A 140 10.82 -23.64 -15.73
C ARG A 140 11.15 -24.11 -17.13
#